data_AF-A0AAF0UVP9-F1
#
_entry.id   AF-A0AAF0UVP9-F1
#
_cell.length_a   1.000
_cell.length_b   1.000
_cell.length_c   1.000
_cell.angle_alpha   90.00
_cell.angle_beta   90.00
_cell.angle_gamma   90.00
#
_symmetry.space_group_name_H-M   'P 1'
#
loop_
_entity.id
_entity.type
_entity.pdbx_description
1 polymer ?
#
loop_
_entity_poly.entity_id
_entity_poly.type
_entity_poly.pdbx_seq_one_letter_code
_entity_poly.pdbx_strand_id
1 'polypeptide(L)'
;MNDTSHRIISCVEKWNRAEGTPQVAYTFDAGPNAVLIARNRKAAALMLQRLLFHFPPNSDTNLDRIQDLNDVEALPPPPEIKDKVPAQKCKGEISYFICTRPGRGPVLLPDENQALLCLETGLPK
;
A
#
# COMPACT_ATOMS: atom_id res chain seq x y z
N MET A 1 -10.39 -11.87 -3.81
CA MET A 1 -9.41 -11.39 -4.82
C MET A 1 -10.14 -10.95 -6.08
N ASN A 2 -9.67 -9.90 -6.73
CA ASN A 2 -10.14 -9.42 -8.03
C ASN A 2 -8.94 -9.24 -8.99
N ASP A 3 -9.18 -8.70 -10.19
CA ASP A 3 -8.12 -8.46 -11.19
C ASP A 3 -7.00 -7.56 -10.66
N THR A 4 -7.32 -6.54 -9.88
CA THR A 4 -6.34 -5.69 -9.20
C THR A 4 -5.49 -6.49 -8.22
N SER A 5 -6.08 -7.41 -7.44
CA SER A 5 -5.32 -8.34 -6.57
C SER A 5 -4.31 -9.16 -7.38
N HIS A 6 -4.72 -9.71 -8.53
CA HIS A 6 -3.84 -10.51 -9.39
C HIS A 6 -2.71 -9.69 -10.02
N ARG A 7 -2.97 -8.42 -10.36
CA ARG A 7 -1.96 -7.49 -10.86
C ARG A 7 -0.94 -7.11 -9.78
N ILE A 8 -1.37 -6.92 -8.53
CA ILE A 8 -0.46 -6.68 -7.39
C ILE A 8 0.46 -7.89 -7.18
N ILE A 9 -0.10 -9.11 -7.19
CA ILE A 9 0.68 -10.35 -7.11
C ILE A 9 1.73 -10.39 -8.23
N SER A 10 1.31 -10.11 -9.47
CA SER A 10 2.21 -10.11 -10.62
C SER A 10 3.34 -9.09 -10.50
N CYS A 11 3.06 -7.91 -9.92
CA CYS A 11 4.07 -6.90 -9.63
C CYS A 11 5.12 -7.41 -8.63
N VAL A 12 4.67 -8.00 -7.52
CA VAL A 12 5.57 -8.57 -6.49
C VAL A 12 6.42 -9.71 -7.05
N GLU A 13 5.80 -10.66 -7.75
CA GLU A 13 6.49 -11.83 -8.32
C GLU A 13 7.53 -11.43 -9.37
N LYS A 14 7.21 -10.46 -10.24
CA LYS A 14 8.17 -9.93 -11.23
C LYS A 14 9.37 -9.29 -10.56
N TRP A 15 9.15 -8.49 -9.52
CA TRP A 15 10.24 -7.83 -8.81
C TRP A 15 11.12 -8.83 -8.04
N ASN A 16 10.52 -9.74 -7.28
CA ASN A 16 11.25 -10.79 -6.56
C ASN A 16 12.11 -11.63 -7.52
N ARG A 17 11.59 -11.97 -8.71
CA ARG A 17 12.33 -12.69 -9.74
C ARG A 17 13.50 -11.88 -10.30
N ALA A 18 13.30 -10.58 -10.55
CA ALA A 18 14.35 -9.71 -11.09
C ALA A 18 15.52 -9.51 -10.12
N GLU A 19 15.25 -9.46 -8.82
CA GLU A 19 16.27 -9.33 -7.76
C GLU A 19 16.96 -10.66 -7.43
N GLY A 20 16.44 -11.79 -7.92
CA GLY A 20 16.92 -13.13 -7.61
C GLY A 20 16.73 -13.58 -6.14
N THR A 21 16.24 -12.69 -5.28
CA THR A 21 15.93 -12.98 -3.87
C THR A 21 14.63 -12.28 -3.46
N PRO A 22 13.77 -12.90 -2.65
CA PRO A 22 12.52 -12.28 -2.22
C PRO A 22 12.73 -10.96 -1.46
N GLN A 23 12.12 -9.89 -1.96
CA GLN A 23 12.12 -8.55 -1.35
C GLN A 23 10.80 -8.24 -0.63
N VAL A 24 9.68 -8.73 -1.18
CA VAL A 24 8.32 -8.50 -0.66
C VAL A 24 7.51 -9.78 -0.73
N ALA A 25 6.73 -10.05 0.32
CA ALA A 25 5.70 -11.09 0.33
C ALA A 25 4.30 -10.44 0.29
N TYR A 26 3.29 -11.18 -0.16
CA TYR A 26 1.90 -10.75 -0.16
C TYR A 26 1.00 -11.77 0.58
N THR A 27 -0.08 -11.29 1.17
CA THR A 27 -1.17 -12.11 1.69
C THR A 27 -2.51 -11.40 1.49
N PHE A 28 -3.59 -12.18 1.46
CA PHE A 28 -4.97 -11.72 1.29
C PHE A 28 -5.87 -12.46 2.28
N ASP A 29 -6.74 -11.72 2.95
CA ASP A 29 -7.82 -12.29 3.77
C ASP A 29 -9.09 -12.48 2.90
N ALA A 30 -10.27 -12.43 3.52
CA ALA A 30 -11.56 -12.54 2.84
C ALA A 30 -11.94 -11.25 2.06
N GLY A 31 -11.09 -10.82 1.13
CA GLY A 31 -11.30 -9.61 0.34
C GLY A 31 -10.27 -9.41 -0.79
N PRO A 32 -10.36 -8.29 -1.53
CA PRO A 32 -9.40 -7.94 -2.58
C PRO A 32 -8.18 -7.16 -2.06
N ASN A 33 -8.19 -6.73 -0.80
CA ASN A 33 -7.13 -5.91 -0.21
C ASN A 33 -5.85 -6.72 -0.02
N ALA A 34 -4.76 -6.24 -0.61
CA ALA A 34 -3.44 -6.85 -0.49
C ALA A 34 -2.71 -6.34 0.76
N VAL A 35 -2.19 -7.26 1.57
CA VAL A 35 -1.22 -6.95 2.62
C VAL A 35 0.17 -7.31 2.10
N LEU A 36 1.06 -6.33 2.02
CA LEU A 36 2.43 -6.51 1.52
C LEU A 36 3.43 -6.40 2.67
N ILE A 37 4.32 -7.38 2.79
CA ILE A 37 5.34 -7.46 3.82
C ILE A 37 6.70 -7.31 3.15
N ALA A 38 7.31 -6.13 3.30
CA ALA A 38 8.63 -5.86 2.74
C ALA A 38 9.75 -6.25 3.70
N ARG A 39 10.86 -6.76 3.15
CA ARG A 39 12.04 -7.20 3.92
C ARG A 39 12.67 -6.09 4.77
N ASN A 40 12.61 -4.84 4.31
CA ASN A 40 13.13 -3.67 5.02
C ASN A 40 12.49 -2.37 4.47
N ARG A 41 12.83 -1.23 5.09
CA ARG A 41 12.30 0.09 4.70
C ARG A 41 12.63 0.49 3.25
N LYS A 42 13.81 0.13 2.74
CA LYS A 42 14.19 0.41 1.35
C LYS A 42 13.32 -0.37 0.38
N ALA A 43 13.11 -1.66 0.65
CA ALA A 43 12.19 -2.48 -0.13
C ALA A 43 10.75 -1.95 -0.06
N ALA A 44 10.27 -1.51 1.11
CA ALA A 44 8.94 -0.93 1.23
C ALA A 44 8.76 0.34 0.36
N ALA A 45 9.73 1.25 0.36
CA ALA A 45 9.70 2.46 -0.46
C ALA A 45 9.72 2.13 -1.97
N LEU A 46 10.58 1.20 -2.38
CA LEU A 46 10.68 0.72 -3.75
C LEU A 46 9.42 -0.01 -4.22
N MET A 47 8.73 -0.73 -3.31
CA MET A 47 7.44 -1.34 -3.59
C MET A 47 6.37 -0.27 -3.81
N LEU A 48 6.32 0.73 -2.93
CA LEU A 48 5.34 1.80 -3.03
C LEU A 48 5.50 2.56 -4.36
N GLN A 49 6.73 2.86 -4.78
CA GLN A 49 7.00 3.46 -6.09
C GLN A 49 6.49 2.60 -7.26
N ARG A 50 6.72 1.28 -7.23
CA ARG A 50 6.18 0.35 -8.24
C ARG A 50 4.66 0.35 -8.28
N LEU A 51 4.02 0.32 -7.12
CA LEU A 51 2.57 0.34 -7.01
C LEU A 51 2.00 1.67 -7.53
N LEU A 52 2.62 2.80 -7.21
CA LEU A 52 2.21 4.10 -7.72
C LEU A 52 2.40 4.24 -9.23
N PHE A 53 3.46 3.63 -9.78
CA PHE A 53 3.68 3.57 -11.22
C PHE A 53 2.59 2.75 -11.94
N HIS A 54 2.24 1.57 -11.40
CA HIS A 54 1.25 0.67 -12.01
C HIS A 54 -0.20 1.07 -11.72
N PHE A 55 -0.47 1.65 -10.56
CA PHE A 55 -1.79 2.03 -10.05
C PHE A 55 -1.79 3.50 -9.64
N PRO A 56 -1.62 4.44 -10.60
CA PRO A 56 -1.65 5.85 -10.27
C PRO A 56 -3.02 6.22 -9.69
N PRO A 57 -3.07 7.07 -8.65
CA PRO A 57 -4.34 7.50 -8.05
C PRO A 57 -5.14 8.41 -9.00
N ASN A 58 -6.42 8.62 -8.68
CA ASN A 58 -7.25 9.61 -9.40
C ASN A 58 -6.83 11.03 -9.01
N SER A 59 -7.06 12.00 -9.90
CA SER A 59 -6.73 13.42 -9.69
C SER A 59 -7.34 13.99 -8.41
N ASP A 60 -8.48 13.44 -7.98
CA ASP A 60 -9.28 13.96 -6.86
C ASP A 60 -8.97 13.22 -5.54
N THR A 61 -7.94 12.37 -5.53
CA THR A 61 -7.58 11.59 -4.34
C THR A 61 -6.75 12.47 -3.40
N ASN A 62 -7.24 12.73 -2.19
CA ASN A 62 -6.44 13.37 -1.14
C ASN A 62 -5.32 12.40 -0.72
N LEU A 63 -4.12 12.63 -1.26
CA LEU A 63 -2.92 11.89 -0.91
C LEU A 63 -2.17 12.65 0.19
N ASP A 64 -2.67 12.62 1.42
CA ASP A 64 -2.05 13.33 2.56
C ASP A 64 -0.57 12.95 2.83
N ARG A 65 -0.04 11.93 2.13
CA ARG A 65 1.32 11.39 2.30
C ARG A 65 2.13 11.24 1.01
N ILE A 66 1.59 11.64 -0.15
CA ILE A 66 2.35 11.71 -1.41
C ILE A 66 2.39 13.18 -1.79
N GLN A 67 3.59 13.76 -1.71
CA GLN A 67 3.78 15.22 -1.70
C GLN A 67 3.22 15.92 -2.95
N ASP A 68 3.10 15.25 -4.10
CA ASP A 68 2.34 15.74 -5.25
C ASP A 68 1.98 14.61 -6.24
N LEU A 69 0.83 14.72 -6.92
CA LEU A 69 0.43 13.82 -8.02
C LEU A 69 1.40 13.88 -9.21
N ASN A 70 2.03 15.03 -9.43
CA ASN A 70 3.04 15.23 -10.48
C ASN A 70 4.28 14.35 -10.25
N ASP A 71 4.64 14.08 -9.00
CA ASP A 71 5.75 13.20 -8.66
C ASP A 71 5.45 11.74 -9.00
N VAL A 72 4.17 11.34 -8.95
CA VAL A 72 3.72 9.98 -9.30
C VAL A 72 3.77 9.75 -10.81
N GLU A 73 3.35 10.73 -11.60
CA GLU A 73 3.40 10.61 -13.07
C GLU A 73 4.83 10.62 -13.62
N ALA A 74 5.75 11.30 -12.92
CA ALA A 74 7.18 11.35 -13.23
C ALA A 74 7.98 10.12 -12.78
N LEU A 75 7.37 9.14 -12.09
CA LEU A 75 8.07 7.95 -11.63
C LEU A 75 8.67 7.16 -12.81
N PRO A 76 9.96 6.81 -12.76
CA PRO A 76 10.57 6.00 -13.80
C PRO A 76 9.95 4.59 -13.80
N PRO A 77 9.89 3.92 -14.97
CA PRO A 77 9.44 2.55 -15.04
C PRO A 77 10.34 1.63 -14.18
N PRO A 78 9.76 0.67 -13.45
CA PRO A 78 10.53 -0.32 -12.72
C PRO A 78 11.54 -1.07 -13.63
N PRO A 79 12.80 -1.28 -13.19
CA PRO A 79 13.86 -1.87 -14.03
C PRO A 79 13.54 -3.26 -14.60
N GLU A 80 12.66 -4.01 -13.94
CA GLU A 80 12.20 -5.33 -14.38
C GLU A 80 11.28 -5.30 -15.61
N ILE A 81 10.77 -4.12 -16.00
CA ILE A 81 9.96 -3.94 -17.22
C ILE A 81 10.91 -3.80 -18.41
N LYS A 82 11.19 -4.93 -19.07
CA LYS A 82 12.13 -5.00 -20.21
C LYS A 82 11.46 -4.91 -21.58
N ASP A 83 10.14 -5.05 -21.65
CA ASP A 83 9.41 -5.17 -22.90
C ASP A 83 9.04 -3.80 -23.49
N LYS A 84 9.08 -3.69 -24.82
CA LYS A 84 8.58 -2.53 -25.60
C LYS A 84 7.06 -2.34 -25.51
N VAL A 85 6.37 -3.18 -24.73
CA VAL A 85 4.93 -3.07 -24.49
C VAL A 85 4.72 -2.07 -23.36
N PRO A 86 3.93 -1.00 -23.57
CA PRO A 86 3.62 -0.05 -22.51
C PRO A 86 3.07 -0.80 -21.30
N ALA A 87 3.70 -0.63 -20.14
CA ALA A 87 3.16 -1.17 -18.90
C ALA A 87 1.75 -0.59 -18.70
N GLN A 88 0.74 -1.46 -18.69
CA GLN A 88 -0.63 -1.03 -18.49
C GLN A 88 -0.73 -0.36 -17.12
N LYS A 89 -1.03 0.94 -17.11
CA LYS A 89 -1.34 1.71 -15.91
C LYS A 89 -2.83 1.60 -15.63
N CYS A 90 -3.17 1.28 -14.40
CA CYS A 90 -4.54 1.01 -13.97
C CYS A 90 -4.98 2.09 -12.99
N LYS A 91 -5.26 3.28 -13.55
CA LYS A 91 -5.54 4.49 -12.78
C LYS A 91 -6.78 4.29 -11.90
N GLY A 92 -6.68 4.65 -10.62
CA GLY A 92 -7.79 4.63 -9.67
C GLY A 92 -8.24 3.24 -9.20
N GLU A 93 -7.55 2.15 -9.56
CA GLU A 93 -7.90 0.81 -9.07
C GLU A 93 -7.55 0.57 -7.59
N ILE A 94 -6.65 1.38 -7.03
CA ILE A 94 -6.31 1.36 -5.61
C ILE A 94 -6.83 2.66 -4.97
N SER A 95 -7.65 2.52 -3.93
CA SER A 95 -8.22 3.68 -3.22
C SER A 95 -7.16 4.43 -2.40
N TYR A 96 -6.32 3.72 -1.64
CA TYR A 96 -5.24 4.30 -0.83
C TYR A 96 -4.26 3.22 -0.34
N PHE A 97 -3.15 3.66 0.27
CA PHE A 97 -2.15 2.78 0.89
C PHE A 97 -2.01 3.08 2.39
N ILE A 98 -1.93 2.04 3.21
CA ILE A 98 -1.55 2.16 4.64
C ILE A 98 -0.17 1.53 4.82
N CYS A 99 0.79 2.33 5.29
CA CYS A 99 2.13 1.86 5.66
C CYS A 99 2.25 1.77 7.18
N THR A 100 2.48 0.55 7.70
CA THR A 100 2.66 0.28 9.13
C THR A 100 3.86 -0.65 9.37
N ARG A 101 4.12 -0.98 10.63
CA ARG A 101 5.19 -1.88 11.08
C ARG A 101 4.68 -2.80 12.21
N PRO A 102 5.35 -3.94 12.46
CA PRO A 102 5.08 -4.73 13.65
C PRO A 102 5.08 -3.86 14.91
N GLY A 103 4.01 -3.98 15.69
CA GLY A 103 3.75 -3.17 16.88
C GLY A 103 3.75 -3.99 18.16
N ARG A 104 3.55 -3.30 19.29
CA ARG A 104 3.34 -3.93 20.60
C ARG A 104 1.89 -4.43 20.74
N GLY A 105 1.65 -5.24 21.77
CA GLY A 105 0.32 -5.71 22.15
C GLY A 105 -0.62 -4.60 22.67
N PRO A 106 -1.87 -4.94 23.03
CA PRO A 106 -2.85 -4.00 23.53
C PRO A 106 -2.36 -3.30 24.82
N VAL A 107 -2.82 -2.07 25.03
CA VAL A 107 -2.45 -1.25 26.18
C VAL A 107 -3.66 -0.57 26.79
N LEU A 108 -3.63 -0.40 28.11
CA LEU A 108 -4.60 0.43 28.82
C LEU A 108 -4.30 1.90 28.52
N LEU A 109 -5.35 2.66 28.19
CA LEU A 109 -5.30 4.11 28.05
C LEU A 109 -5.80 4.72 29.37
N PRO A 110 -4.94 5.30 30.22
CA PRO A 110 -5.34 5.81 31.53
C PRO A 110 -6.08 7.15 31.45
N ASP A 111 -6.03 7.81 30.29
CA ASP A 111 -6.67 9.10 30.04
C ASP A 111 -8.17 8.91 29.74
N GLU A 112 -9.03 9.33 30.66
CA GLU A 112 -10.48 9.23 30.53
C GLU A 112 -11.05 10.04 29.35
N ASN A 113 -10.30 11.02 28.83
CA ASN A 113 -10.71 11.75 27.63
C ASN A 113 -10.72 10.84 26.39
N GLN A 114 -9.92 9.77 26.39
CA GLN A 114 -9.87 8.78 25.31
C GLN A 114 -10.97 7.72 25.43
N ALA A 115 -11.74 7.71 26.51
CA ALA A 115 -12.91 6.86 26.62
C ALA A 115 -13.92 7.23 25.52
N LEU A 116 -14.48 6.21 24.88
CA LEU A 116 -15.48 6.37 23.81
C LEU A 116 -16.91 6.52 24.34
N LEU A 117 -17.12 6.28 25.63
CA LEU A 117 -18.40 6.44 26.32
C LEU A 117 -18.32 7.63 27.30
N CYS A 118 -19.43 8.36 27.42
CA CYS A 118 -19.60 9.37 28.45
C CYS A 118 -19.70 8.68 29.82
N LEU A 119 -18.92 9.16 30.80
CA LEU A 119 -18.86 8.55 32.13
C LEU A 119 -20.17 8.70 32.93
N GLU A 120 -20.94 9.75 32.65
CA GLU A 120 -22.20 10.02 33.37
C GLU A 120 -23.37 9.22 32.79
N THR A 121 -23.48 9.16 31.46
CA THR A 121 -24.64 8.58 30.78
C THR A 121 -24.42 7.13 30.34
N GLY A 122 -23.16 6.68 30.25
CA GLY A 122 -22.81 5.36 29.71
C GLY A 122 -23.05 5.21 28.21
N LEU A 123 -23.40 6.29 27.51
CA LEU A 123 -23.67 6.32 26.07
C LEU A 123 -22.43 6.76 25.29
N PRO A 124 -22.34 6.46 23.97
CA PRO A 124 -21.27 6.99 23.12
C PRO A 124 -21.12 8.51 23.29
N LYS A 125 -19.87 8.97 23.41
CA LYS A 125 -19.55 10.40 23.37
C LYS A 125 -19.91 11.01 22.01
#